data_AF-A0A1N6IEB4-F1
#
_entry.id   AF-A0A1N6IEB4-F1
#
_cell.length_a   1.000
_cell.length_b   1.000
_cell.length_c   1.000
_cell.angle_alpha   90.00
_cell.angle_beta   90.00
_cell.angle_gamma   90.00
#
_symmetry.space_group_name_H-M   'P 1'
#
loop_
_entity.id
_entity.type
_entity.pdbx_description
1 polymer ?
#
loop_
_entity_poly.entity_id
_entity_poly.type
_entity_poly.pdbx_seq_one_letter_code
_entity_poly.pdbx_strand_id
1 'polypeptide(L)' 'MKRILTLAALFPAPLMAAAFERPIPQPQTDAAEFWFFIGSVALVLSLVAVQWLVSRR' A
#
# COMPACT_ATOMS: atom_id res chain seq x y z
N MET A 1 8.75 -54.17 -11.64
CA MET A 1 9.54 -52.92 -11.48
C MET A 1 9.18 -51.86 -12.52
N LYS A 2 9.22 -52.16 -13.83
CA LYS A 2 8.92 -51.17 -14.90
C LYS A 2 7.54 -50.48 -14.77
N ARG A 3 6.49 -51.24 -14.42
CA ARG A 3 5.12 -50.73 -14.21
C ARG A 3 4.97 -49.80 -13.00
N ILE A 4 5.81 -49.96 -11.98
CA ILE A 4 5.78 -49.14 -10.77
C ILE A 4 6.42 -47.78 -11.06
N LEU A 5 7.50 -47.77 -11.85
CA LEU A 5 8.15 -46.54 -12.30
C LEU A 5 7.25 -45.68 -13.19
N THR A 6 6.49 -46.29 -14.09
CA THR A 6 5.51 -45.57 -14.93
C THR A 6 4.38 -44.95 -14.12
N LEU A 7 3.93 -45.61 -13.05
CA LEU A 7 2.92 -45.05 -12.16
C LEU A 7 3.50 -43.92 -11.28
N ALA A 8 4.76 -44.04 -10.85
CA ALA A 8 5.44 -42.98 -10.11
C ALA A 8 5.59 -41.69 -10.93
N ALA A 9 5.78 -41.78 -12.24
CA ALA A 9 5.89 -40.62 -13.14
C ALA A 9 4.56 -39.86 -13.35
N LEU A 10 3.43 -40.44 -12.96
CA LEU A 10 2.12 -39.79 -12.98
C LEU A 10 1.83 -39.01 -11.69
N PHE A 11 2.68 -39.14 -10.66
CA PHE A 11 2.52 -38.34 -9.45
C PHE A 11 2.86 -36.87 -9.77
N PRO A 12 2.00 -35.92 -9.35
CA PRO A 12 2.29 -34.51 -9.49
C PRO A 12 3.57 -34.18 -8.71
N ALA A 13 4.55 -33.62 -9.41
CA ALA A 13 5.77 -33.13 -8.77
C ALA A 13 5.44 -31.91 -7.90
N PRO A 14 6.16 -31.71 -6.78
CA PRO A 14 5.99 -30.51 -5.98
C PRO A 14 6.31 -29.28 -6.83
N LEU A 15 5.32 -28.39 -6.98
CA LEU A 15 5.53 -27.10 -7.61
C LEU A 15 6.27 -26.21 -6.60
N MET A 16 7.50 -25.82 -6.92
CA MET A 16 8.25 -24.84 -6.14
C MET A 16 7.65 -23.45 -6.39
N ALA A 17 6.60 -23.12 -5.63
CA ALA A 17 6.03 -21.79 -5.65
C ALA A 17 7.04 -20.79 -5.08
N ALA A 18 7.12 -19.61 -5.68
CA ALA A 18 7.88 -18.51 -5.10
C ALA A 18 7.32 -18.18 -3.70
N ALA A 19 8.22 -17.82 -2.78
CA ALA A 19 7.81 -17.34 -1.48
C ALA A 19 7.03 -16.02 -1.63
N PHE A 20 5.98 -15.84 -0.83
CA PHE A 20 5.25 -14.58 -0.80
C PHE A 20 6.15 -13.46 -0.27
N GLU A 21 6.43 -12.47 -1.10
CA GLU A 21 7.06 -11.22 -0.68
C GLU A 21 5.99 -10.23 -0.19
N ARG A 22 6.19 -9.72 1.02
CA ARG A 22 5.31 -8.67 1.56
C ARG A 22 5.59 -7.37 0.82
N PRO A 23 4.57 -6.66 0.33
CA PRO A 23 4.76 -5.30 -0.18
C PRO A 23 5.34 -4.41 0.93
N ILE A 24 6.51 -3.83 0.67
CA ILE A 24 7.11 -2.84 1.57
C ILE A 24 6.44 -1.50 1.23
N PRO A 25 5.91 -0.77 2.23
CA PRO A 25 5.40 0.58 2.00
C PRO A 25 6.48 1.44 1.32
N GLN A 26 6.09 2.15 0.26
CA GLN A 26 6.99 3.11 -0.36
C GLN A 26 7.41 4.15 0.68
N PRO A 27 8.69 4.56 0.70
CA PRO A 27 9.15 5.61 1.58
C PRO A 27 8.37 6.91 1.29
N GLN A 28 8.18 7.71 2.33
CA GLN A 28 7.61 9.04 2.22
C GLN A 28 8.49 9.87 1.28
N THR A 29 7.88 10.49 0.27
CA THR A 29 8.60 11.29 -0.72
C THR A 29 8.58 12.76 -0.34
N ASP A 30 9.65 13.49 -0.63
CA ASP A 30 9.74 14.94 -0.41
C ASP A 30 8.54 15.70 -1.00
N ALA A 31 8.06 15.26 -2.16
CA ALA A 31 6.87 15.82 -2.79
C ALA A 31 5.60 15.58 -1.98
N ALA A 32 5.42 14.38 -1.41
CA ALA A 32 4.27 14.07 -0.56
C ALA A 32 4.29 14.91 0.72
N GLU A 33 5.45 15.10 1.34
CA GLU A 33 5.62 15.96 2.52
C GLU A 33 5.25 17.41 2.23
N PHE A 34 5.75 17.94 1.11
CA PHE A 34 5.46 19.30 0.68
C PHE A 34 3.95 19.54 0.48
N TRP A 35 3.27 18.65 -0.23
CA TRP A 35 1.83 18.78 -0.47
C TRP A 35 1.00 18.56 0.79
N PHE A 36 1.41 17.65 1.68
CA PHE A 36 0.77 17.48 2.98
C PHE A 36 0.86 18.76 3.83
N PHE A 37 2.02 19.42 3.83
CA PHE A 37 2.22 20.69 4.52
C PHE A 37 1.30 21.78 3.97
N ILE A 38 1.26 21.97 2.64
CA ILE A 38 0.37 22.95 1.99
C ILE A 38 -1.09 22.67 2.34
N GLY A 39 -1.54 21.41 2.22
CA GLY A 39 -2.90 21.01 2.55
C GLY A 39 -3.25 21.30 4.01
N SER A 40 -2.32 21.05 4.93
CA SER A 40 -2.50 21.33 6.36
C SER A 40 -2.65 22.83 6.64
N VAL A 41 -1.82 23.67 6.04
CA VAL A 41 -1.93 25.13 6.17
C VAL A 41 -3.27 25.61 5.61
N ALA A 42 -3.66 25.14 4.42
CA ALA A 42 -4.93 25.50 3.80
C ALA A 42 -6.14 25.12 4.66
N LEU A 43 -6.10 23.94 5.30
CA LEU A 43 -7.14 23.49 6.22
C LEU A 43 -7.27 24.42 7.43
N VAL A 44 -6.16 24.76 8.08
CA VAL A 44 -6.17 25.66 9.24
C VAL A 44 -6.70 27.04 8.85
N LEU A 45 -6.23 27.60 7.73
CA LEU A 45 -6.72 28.89 7.23
C LEU A 45 -8.23 28.87 6.95
N SER A 46 -8.73 27.75 6.42
CA SER A 46 -10.16 27.57 6.16
C SER A 46 -10.97 27.58 7.47
N LEU A 47 -10.50 26.90 8.51
CA LEU A 47 -11.15 26.90 9.84
C LEU A 47 -11.16 28.30 10.45
N VAL A 48 -10.05 29.04 10.35
CA VAL A 48 -9.96 30.44 10.80
C VAL A 48 -10.95 31.33 10.03
N ALA A 49 -11.04 31.17 8.71
CA ALA A 49 -11.98 31.93 7.88
C ALA A 49 -13.44 31.68 8.27
N VAL A 50 -13.80 30.42 8.54
CA VAL A 50 -15.14 30.05 9.01
C VAL A 50 -15.42 30.68 10.38
N GLN A 51 -14.49 30.53 11.34
CA GLN A 51 -14.64 31.12 12.67
C GLN A 51 -14.83 32.63 12.59
N TRP A 52 -14.05 33.31 11.74
CA TRP A 52 -14.14 34.75 11.53
C TRP A 52 -15.49 35.18 10.94
N LEU A 53 -15.99 34.44 9.95
CA LEU A 53 -17.30 34.70 9.34
C LEU A 53 -18.44 34.55 10.36
N VAL A 54 -18.38 33.52 11.21
CA VAL A 54 -19.41 33.27 12.24
C VAL A 54 -19.31 34.28 13.38
N SER A 55 -18.11 34.63 13.84
CA SER A 55 -17.90 35.58 14.94
C SER A 55 -18.31 37.02 14.61
N ARG A 56 -18.57 37.31 13.33
CA ARG A 56 -19.05 38.61 12.84
C ARG A 56 -20.57 38.73 12.79
N ARG A 57 -21.31 37.63 13.02
CA ARG A 57 -22.76 37.62 13.18
C ARG A 57 -23.11 37.78 14.64
#